data_AF-A0A2R6QTZ7-F1
#
_entry.id   AF-A0A2R6QTZ7-F1
#
_cell.length_a   1.000
_cell.length_b   1.000
_cell.length_c   1.000
_cell.angle_alpha   90.00
_cell.angle_beta   90.00
_cell.angle_gamma   90.00
#
_symmetry.space_group_name_H-M   'P 1'
#
loop_
_entity.id
_entity.type
_entity.pdbx_description
1 polymer ?
#
loop_
_entity_poly.entity_id
_entity_poly.type
_entity_poly.pdbx_seq_one_letter_code
_entity_poly.pdbx_strand_id
1 'polypeptide(L)'
;MEATLALQHRSPFSTRVHGRHMRLEKHSPKILYTLTRPTDDAGKVTRLKSIYKDNWFDLIAINHISQSVQTTTGLRNNKSGYESFVEAATEAWHNFNPIQQHEIIIKALEKAFPRPILAMIRTLLPNSKFAREYFAVFTTVFFTWLVGPNEVRESELNGQRERNVVHINKCRFLEESNCVGMCINLCKLPSQKFIKDSLGVPVNMVPNFDDMSCEMIFGQDPPATSEDPALKQPCYKLCKANRRHSTICSS
;
A
#
# COMPACT_ATOMS: atom_id res chain seq x y z
N MET A 1 24.49 9.04 45.97
CA MET A 1 25.77 9.75 46.22
C MET A 1 26.54 9.72 44.92
N GLU A 2 27.37 10.74 44.68
CA GLU A 2 28.04 11.11 43.41
C GLU A 2 27.15 11.92 42.44
N ALA A 3 27.58 13.03 41.82
CA ALA A 3 28.77 13.85 41.98
C ALA A 3 28.46 15.26 41.45
N THR A 4 29.11 16.26 42.04
CA THR A 4 29.13 17.68 41.69
C THR A 4 29.90 17.93 40.39
N LEU A 5 29.51 18.93 39.57
CA LEU A 5 30.46 19.92 39.03
C LEU A 5 29.74 21.11 38.36
N ALA A 6 30.29 22.28 38.66
CA ALA A 6 29.79 23.62 38.38
C ALA A 6 30.13 24.11 36.97
N LEU A 7 29.50 25.22 36.54
CA LEU A 7 30.23 26.43 36.15
C LEU A 7 29.31 27.64 35.99
N GLN A 8 29.68 28.71 36.69
CA GLN A 8 29.14 30.07 36.61
C GLN A 8 29.67 30.77 35.34
N HIS A 9 28.94 31.76 34.82
CA HIS A 9 29.58 33.03 34.48
C HIS A 9 28.61 34.22 34.54
N ARG A 10 29.13 35.32 35.05
CA ARG A 10 28.47 36.53 35.54
C ARG A 10 28.63 37.66 34.50
N SER A 11 27.52 38.34 34.16
CA SER A 11 27.35 39.82 33.94
C SER A 11 28.17 40.56 32.85
N PRO A 12 27.95 41.87 32.60
CA PRO A 12 26.73 42.68 32.43
C PRO A 12 26.78 43.49 31.09
N PHE A 13 25.73 44.23 30.70
CA PHE A 13 25.77 45.61 30.16
C PHE A 13 24.43 46.03 29.52
N SER A 14 24.10 47.30 29.77
CA SER A 14 22.85 48.01 29.54
C SER A 14 22.82 48.70 28.17
N THR A 15 21.65 48.82 27.52
CA THR A 15 21.02 50.12 27.20
C THR A 15 19.62 49.98 26.55
N ARG A 16 18.66 50.68 27.19
CA ARG A 16 17.46 51.40 26.68
C ARG A 16 16.90 51.07 25.29
N VAL A 17 15.58 50.83 25.21
CA VAL A 17 14.58 51.79 24.67
C VAL A 17 13.19 51.42 25.21
N HIS A 18 12.44 52.43 25.62
CA HIS A 18 11.07 52.39 26.10
C HIS A 18 10.11 52.39 24.88
N GLY A 19 9.24 51.40 24.75
CA GLY A 19 8.22 51.35 23.70
C GLY A 19 7.03 50.48 24.15
N ARG A 20 5.86 51.11 24.30
CA ARG A 20 4.59 50.49 24.72
C ARG A 20 3.91 49.76 23.55
N HIS A 21 2.96 48.88 23.90
CA HIS A 21 1.95 48.20 23.06
C HIS A 21 2.51 47.02 22.23
N MET A 22 1.88 45.84 22.13
CA MET A 22 0.47 45.44 22.23
C MET A 22 0.37 44.00 22.78
N ARG A 23 -0.68 43.72 23.56
CA ARG A 23 -1.06 42.40 24.05
C ARG A 23 -1.61 41.59 22.87
N LEU A 24 -0.86 40.60 22.36
CA LEU A 24 -1.39 39.61 21.43
C LEU A 24 -1.83 38.39 22.24
N GLU A 25 -3.12 38.32 22.57
CA GLU A 25 -3.69 37.13 23.19
C GLU A 25 -3.67 35.96 22.21
N LYS A 26 -2.80 34.99 22.49
CA LYS A 26 -2.77 33.70 21.82
C LYS A 26 -3.71 32.76 22.58
N HIS A 27 -5.00 32.84 22.28
CA HIS A 27 -5.99 31.95 22.89
C HIS A 27 -5.99 30.59 22.16
N SER A 28 -5.26 29.63 22.73
CA SER A 28 -5.27 28.22 22.33
C SER A 28 -6.66 27.60 22.51
N PRO A 29 -7.14 26.72 21.61
CA PRO A 29 -8.39 26.01 21.82
C PRO A 29 -8.21 25.00 22.97
N LYS A 30 -9.08 25.09 23.99
CA LYS A 30 -9.15 24.14 25.10
C LYS A 30 -9.71 22.81 24.58
N ILE A 31 -8.85 21.81 24.43
CA ILE A 31 -9.27 20.42 24.21
C ILE A 31 -9.60 19.84 25.59
N LEU A 32 -10.88 19.52 25.80
CA LEU A 32 -11.38 18.88 27.01
C LEU A 32 -11.08 17.37 26.91
N TYR A 33 -10.07 16.89 27.64
CA TYR A 33 -9.84 15.46 27.80
C TYR A 33 -10.61 14.95 29.02
N THR A 34 -11.62 14.11 28.79
CA THR A 34 -12.26 13.33 29.85
C THR A 34 -11.39 12.11 30.16
N LEU A 35 -10.75 12.13 31.33
CA LEU A 35 -10.02 10.99 31.90
C LEU A 35 -11.03 9.98 32.47
N THR A 36 -11.28 8.89 31.75
CA THR A 36 -11.88 7.68 32.35
C THR A 36 -10.78 6.79 32.93
N ARG A 37 -10.94 6.41 34.20
CA ARG A 37 -10.06 5.49 34.93
C ARG A 37 -10.03 4.08 34.30
N PRO A 38 -8.93 3.33 34.47
CA PRO A 38 -8.67 2.10 33.75
C PRO A 38 -9.43 0.93 34.38
N THR A 39 -10.04 0.11 33.53
CA THR A 39 -10.36 -1.29 33.83
C THR A 39 -9.58 -2.13 32.84
N ASP A 40 -8.79 -3.05 33.37
CA ASP A 40 -7.97 -4.00 32.64
C ASP A 40 -8.79 -4.77 31.61
N ASP A 41 -8.55 -4.51 30.32
CA ASP A 41 -8.82 -5.50 29.29
C ASP A 41 -7.80 -5.37 28.16
N ALA A 42 -7.20 -6.51 27.82
CA ALA A 42 -6.02 -6.61 27.00
C ALA A 42 -6.32 -6.30 25.52
N GLY A 43 -5.54 -5.38 24.96
CA GLY A 43 -4.98 -5.57 23.62
C GLY A 43 -5.92 -5.52 22.42
N LYS A 44 -6.93 -4.64 22.40
CA LYS A 44 -7.59 -4.25 21.15
C LYS A 44 -7.33 -2.79 20.86
N VAL A 45 -6.15 -2.50 20.30
CA VAL A 45 -5.95 -1.27 19.53
C VAL A 45 -6.91 -1.35 18.37
N THR A 46 -8.07 -0.70 18.50
CA THR A 46 -9.01 -0.49 17.40
C THR A 46 -8.29 0.34 16.35
N ARG A 47 -7.60 -0.32 15.42
CA ARG A 47 -6.95 0.32 14.28
C ARG A 47 -8.04 1.08 13.54
N LEU A 48 -7.98 2.41 13.56
CA LEU A 48 -8.94 3.26 12.86
C LEU A 48 -8.94 2.88 11.38
N LYS A 49 -10.10 2.43 10.90
CA LYS A 49 -10.31 2.10 9.50
C LYS A 49 -10.29 3.38 8.69
N SER A 50 -9.50 3.41 7.62
CA SER A 50 -9.43 4.59 6.74
C SER A 50 -10.78 4.78 6.03
N ILE A 51 -11.24 6.03 5.90
CA ILE A 51 -12.43 6.36 5.11
C ILE A 51 -11.99 6.74 3.70
N TYR A 52 -12.32 5.90 2.72
CA TYR A 52 -12.06 6.15 1.31
C TYR A 52 -13.29 6.77 0.65
N LYS A 53 -13.11 7.85 -0.12
CA LYS A 53 -14.16 8.51 -0.89
C LYS A 53 -13.89 8.35 -2.38
N ASP A 54 -14.56 7.38 -2.99
CA ASP A 54 -14.42 7.08 -4.40
C ASP A 54 -15.22 8.10 -5.24
N ASN A 55 -14.57 8.72 -6.22
CA ASN A 55 -15.25 9.55 -7.21
C ASN A 55 -15.91 8.66 -8.30
N TRP A 56 -16.61 9.27 -9.25
CA TRP A 56 -17.31 8.53 -10.29
C TRP A 56 -16.39 7.68 -11.20
N PHE A 57 -15.17 8.16 -11.50
CA PHE A 57 -14.16 7.41 -12.25
C PHE A 57 -13.63 6.23 -11.43
N ASP A 58 -13.34 6.45 -10.15
CA ASP A 58 -12.89 5.39 -9.24
C ASP A 58 -13.93 4.26 -9.19
N LEU A 59 -15.22 4.59 -9.08
CA LEU A 59 -16.31 3.62 -9.06
C LEU A 59 -16.39 2.81 -10.37
N ILE A 60 -16.19 3.44 -11.53
CA ILE A 60 -16.13 2.75 -12.83
C ILE A 60 -14.95 1.78 -12.85
N ALA A 61 -13.76 2.25 -12.46
CA ALA A 61 -12.54 1.44 -12.47
C ALA A 61 -12.65 0.25 -11.50
N ILE A 62 -13.19 0.49 -10.30
CA ILE A 62 -13.48 -0.54 -9.30
C ILE A 62 -14.46 -1.58 -9.85
N ASN A 63 -15.57 -1.15 -10.46
CA ASN A 63 -16.54 -2.06 -11.02
C ASN A 63 -15.92 -2.90 -12.15
N HIS A 64 -15.12 -2.28 -13.03
CA HIS A 64 -14.44 -2.97 -14.12
C HIS A 64 -13.47 -4.05 -13.63
N ILE A 65 -12.63 -3.73 -12.62
CA ILE A 65 -11.69 -4.73 -12.09
C ILE A 65 -12.42 -5.83 -11.32
N SER A 66 -13.47 -5.49 -10.55
CA SER A 66 -14.31 -6.47 -9.85
C SER A 66 -14.94 -7.44 -10.84
N GLN A 67 -15.55 -6.93 -11.92
CA GLN A 67 -16.16 -7.76 -12.96
C GLN A 67 -15.11 -8.61 -13.70
N SER A 68 -13.91 -8.09 -13.92
CA SER A 68 -12.81 -8.86 -14.54
C SER A 68 -12.41 -10.08 -13.70
N VAL A 69 -12.38 -9.93 -12.36
CA VAL A 69 -12.16 -11.06 -11.45
C VAL A 69 -13.36 -12.02 -11.47
N GLN A 70 -14.58 -11.53 -11.27
CA GLN A 70 -15.81 -12.33 -11.23
C GLN A 70 -16.04 -13.15 -12.51
N THR A 71 -15.80 -12.56 -13.67
CA THR A 71 -15.95 -13.24 -14.97
C THR A 71 -14.84 -14.26 -15.23
N THR A 72 -13.69 -14.14 -14.55
CA THR A 72 -12.57 -15.08 -14.70
C THR A 72 -12.68 -16.24 -13.73
N THR A 73 -13.18 -16.01 -12.52
CA THR A 73 -13.49 -17.06 -11.54
C THR A 73 -14.78 -17.80 -11.85
N GLY A 74 -15.72 -17.14 -12.55
CA GLY A 74 -17.10 -17.62 -12.69
C GLY A 74 -17.95 -17.39 -11.44
N LEU A 75 -17.42 -16.71 -10.42
CA LEU A 75 -18.08 -16.44 -9.15
C LEU A 75 -18.57 -14.99 -9.13
N ARG A 76 -19.88 -14.81 -8.91
CA ARG A 76 -20.50 -13.48 -8.86
C ARG A 76 -20.75 -13.05 -7.42
N ASN A 77 -20.73 -11.75 -7.17
CA ASN A 77 -21.18 -11.17 -5.91
C ASN A 77 -22.18 -10.02 -6.12
N ASN A 78 -23.02 -9.77 -5.12
CA ASN A 78 -24.06 -8.73 -5.16
C ASN A 78 -23.64 -7.42 -4.50
N LYS A 79 -22.37 -7.29 -4.10
CA LYS A 79 -21.84 -6.10 -3.44
C LYS A 79 -21.52 -5.04 -4.49
N SER A 80 -21.33 -3.80 -4.04
CA SER A 80 -21.00 -2.65 -4.90
C SER A 80 -19.72 -1.96 -4.47
N GLY A 81 -19.15 -1.14 -5.36
CA GLY A 81 -17.94 -0.38 -5.07
C GLY A 81 -16.78 -1.29 -4.69
N TYR A 82 -15.87 -0.78 -3.85
CA TYR A 82 -14.63 -1.49 -3.53
C TYR A 82 -14.88 -2.81 -2.79
N GLU A 83 -15.98 -2.89 -2.04
CA GLU A 83 -16.36 -4.12 -1.35
C GLU A 83 -16.66 -5.26 -2.33
N SER A 84 -17.24 -4.96 -3.49
CA SER A 84 -17.44 -5.96 -4.56
C SER A 84 -16.13 -6.56 -5.05
N PHE A 85 -15.11 -5.72 -5.21
CA PHE A 85 -13.78 -6.18 -5.64
C PHE A 85 -13.12 -7.05 -4.57
N VAL A 86 -13.17 -6.61 -3.30
CA VAL A 86 -12.63 -7.39 -2.18
C VAL A 86 -13.35 -8.73 -2.04
N GLU A 87 -14.67 -8.76 -2.18
CA GLU A 87 -15.45 -10.00 -2.14
C GLU A 87 -15.09 -10.95 -3.28
N ALA A 88 -14.97 -10.45 -4.52
CA ALA A 88 -14.53 -11.25 -5.65
C ALA A 88 -13.14 -11.85 -5.42
N ALA A 89 -12.23 -11.08 -4.82
CA ALA A 89 -10.91 -11.56 -4.43
C ALA A 89 -10.97 -12.58 -3.29
N THR A 90 -11.84 -12.39 -2.30
CA THR A 90 -12.06 -13.36 -1.20
C THR A 90 -12.62 -14.68 -1.71
N GLU A 91 -13.55 -14.64 -2.67
CA GLU A 91 -14.06 -15.83 -3.35
C GLU A 91 -12.95 -16.53 -4.16
N ALA A 92 -12.11 -15.78 -4.87
CA ALA A 92 -10.95 -16.35 -5.57
C ALA A 92 -9.96 -17.01 -4.59
N TRP A 93 -9.72 -16.37 -3.45
CA TRP A 93 -8.90 -16.93 -2.39
C TRP A 93 -9.48 -18.23 -1.85
N HIS A 94 -10.77 -18.31 -1.57
CA HIS A 94 -11.38 -19.49 -0.96
C HIS A 94 -11.50 -20.71 -1.88
N ASN A 95 -11.75 -20.49 -3.16
CA ASN A 95 -12.15 -21.56 -4.07
C ASN A 95 -11.01 -22.12 -4.92
N PHE A 96 -9.86 -21.46 -4.95
CA PHE A 96 -8.73 -21.84 -5.81
C PHE A 96 -7.44 -22.01 -5.00
N ASN A 97 -6.57 -22.92 -5.44
CA ASN A 97 -5.24 -23.06 -4.86
C ASN A 97 -4.31 -21.92 -5.31
N PRO A 98 -3.16 -21.69 -4.65
CA PRO A 98 -2.31 -20.53 -4.95
C PRO A 98 -1.83 -20.42 -6.41
N ILE A 99 -1.52 -21.53 -7.07
CA ILE A 99 -1.16 -21.51 -8.50
C ILE A 99 -2.33 -21.01 -9.34
N GLN A 100 -3.52 -21.55 -9.12
CA GLN A 100 -4.75 -21.12 -9.82
C GLN A 100 -5.10 -19.67 -9.52
N GLN A 101 -4.90 -19.22 -8.28
CA GLN A 101 -5.12 -17.83 -7.87
C GLN A 101 -4.26 -16.87 -8.71
N HIS A 102 -2.97 -17.18 -8.89
CA HIS A 102 -2.08 -16.35 -9.71
C HIS A 102 -2.56 -16.29 -11.15
N GLU A 103 -2.88 -17.43 -11.75
CA GLU A 103 -3.37 -17.50 -13.13
C GLU A 103 -4.67 -16.74 -13.34
N ILE A 104 -5.63 -16.88 -12.41
CA ILE A 104 -6.92 -16.19 -12.46
C ILE A 104 -6.72 -14.68 -12.42
N ILE A 105 -5.88 -14.19 -11.50
CA ILE A 105 -5.65 -12.75 -11.41
C ILE A 105 -4.91 -12.22 -12.64
N ILE A 106 -3.92 -12.93 -13.16
CA ILE A 106 -3.24 -12.54 -14.41
C ILE A 106 -4.23 -12.48 -15.57
N LYS A 107 -5.10 -13.49 -15.73
CA LYS A 107 -6.16 -13.48 -16.74
C LYS A 107 -7.17 -12.34 -16.53
N ALA A 108 -7.52 -12.02 -15.29
CA ALA A 108 -8.37 -10.89 -14.98
C ALA A 108 -7.71 -9.55 -15.36
N LEU A 109 -6.41 -9.39 -15.09
CA LEU A 109 -5.64 -8.22 -15.51
C LEU A 109 -5.54 -8.10 -17.04
N GLU A 110 -5.28 -9.21 -17.74
CA GLU A 110 -5.26 -9.23 -19.21
C GLU A 110 -6.62 -8.88 -19.84
N LYS A 111 -7.73 -9.22 -19.19
CA LYS A 111 -9.07 -8.79 -19.61
C LYS A 111 -9.32 -7.32 -19.29
N ALA A 112 -8.84 -6.87 -18.13
CA ALA A 112 -9.02 -5.49 -17.69
C ALA A 112 -8.24 -4.50 -18.56
N PHE A 113 -7.05 -4.90 -19.05
CA PHE A 113 -6.15 -4.10 -19.85
C PHE A 113 -5.96 -4.68 -21.26
N PRO A 114 -6.51 -4.04 -22.31
CA PRO A 114 -6.42 -4.56 -23.67
C PRO A 114 -4.98 -4.78 -24.16
N ARG A 115 -4.68 -5.99 -24.67
CA ARG A 115 -3.36 -6.36 -25.21
C ARG A 115 -2.76 -5.38 -26.23
N PRO A 116 -3.53 -4.79 -27.17
CA PRO A 116 -2.98 -3.81 -28.12
C PRO A 116 -2.39 -2.57 -27.42
N ILE A 117 -3.04 -2.11 -26.34
CA ILE A 117 -2.58 -0.96 -25.57
C ILE A 117 -1.30 -1.33 -24.80
N LEU A 118 -1.28 -2.51 -24.17
CA LEU A 118 -0.09 -3.00 -23.46
C LEU A 118 1.12 -3.16 -24.39
N ALA A 119 0.90 -3.73 -25.59
CA ALA A 119 1.94 -3.88 -26.61
C ALA A 119 2.47 -2.51 -27.06
N MET A 120 1.58 -1.55 -27.31
CA MET A 120 1.96 -0.18 -27.67
C MET A 120 2.80 0.48 -26.56
N ILE A 121 2.36 0.38 -25.30
CA ILE A 121 3.11 0.91 -24.15
C ILE A 121 4.51 0.29 -24.09
N ARG A 122 4.62 -1.04 -24.20
CA ARG A 122 5.90 -1.76 -24.16
C ARG A 122 6.84 -1.33 -25.30
N THR A 123 6.30 -1.05 -26.48
CA THR A 123 7.10 -0.56 -27.62
C THR A 123 7.56 0.88 -27.43
N LEU A 124 6.69 1.76 -26.91
CA LEU A 124 6.99 3.19 -26.75
C LEU A 124 7.84 3.49 -25.50
N LEU A 125 7.70 2.67 -24.45
CA LEU A 125 8.38 2.82 -23.17
C LEU A 125 9.25 1.59 -22.87
N PRO A 126 10.37 1.40 -23.60
CA PRO A 126 11.30 0.31 -23.31
C PRO A 126 11.88 0.46 -21.90
N ASN A 127 12.33 -0.64 -21.30
CA ASN A 127 12.88 -0.65 -19.95
C ASN A 127 14.09 0.30 -19.84
N SER A 128 13.82 1.48 -19.29
CA SER A 128 14.71 2.63 -19.21
C SER A 128 14.35 3.43 -17.96
N LYS A 129 15.24 4.32 -17.52
CA LYS A 129 14.97 5.24 -16.41
C LYS A 129 13.66 6.00 -16.62
N PHE A 130 13.47 6.55 -17.83
CA PHE A 130 12.25 7.28 -18.19
C PHE A 130 11.00 6.43 -18.03
N ALA A 131 11.01 5.19 -18.53
CA ALA A 131 9.86 4.29 -18.40
C ALA A 131 9.55 3.98 -16.93
N ARG A 132 10.57 3.73 -16.09
CA ARG A 132 10.39 3.44 -14.66
C ARG A 132 9.80 4.61 -13.90
N GLU A 133 10.32 5.81 -14.13
CA GLU A 133 9.78 7.04 -13.52
C GLU A 133 8.36 7.34 -14.01
N TYR A 134 8.10 7.13 -15.32
CA TYR A 134 6.76 7.26 -15.89
C TYR A 134 5.78 6.29 -15.21
N PHE A 135 6.12 5.01 -15.07
CA PHE A 135 5.24 4.03 -14.44
C PHE A 135 5.01 4.32 -12.95
N ALA A 136 6.04 4.79 -12.23
CA ALA A 136 5.88 5.19 -10.84
C ALA A 136 4.88 6.35 -10.72
N VAL A 137 5.06 7.43 -11.48
CA VAL A 137 4.15 8.59 -11.49
C VAL A 137 2.76 8.18 -11.96
N PHE A 138 2.66 7.43 -13.06
CA PHE A 138 1.39 6.93 -13.60
C PHE A 138 0.61 6.14 -12.55
N THR A 139 1.30 5.31 -11.75
CA THR A 139 0.67 4.54 -10.69
C THR A 139 0.03 5.43 -9.64
N THR A 140 0.70 6.52 -9.27
CA THR A 140 0.16 7.48 -8.29
C THR A 140 -1.05 8.25 -8.78
N VAL A 141 -1.20 8.42 -10.09
CA VAL A 141 -2.33 9.12 -10.69
C VAL A 141 -3.52 8.17 -10.89
N PHE A 142 -3.27 6.98 -11.46
CA PHE A 142 -4.34 6.10 -11.96
C PHE A 142 -4.72 4.93 -11.05
N PHE A 143 -3.92 4.61 -10.04
CA PHE A 143 -4.19 3.46 -9.14
C PHE A 143 -4.40 3.85 -7.68
N THR A 144 -4.49 5.14 -7.34
CA THR A 144 -4.79 5.60 -5.98
C THR A 144 -6.12 5.07 -5.45
N TRP A 145 -7.15 4.93 -6.29
CA TRP A 145 -8.42 4.30 -5.89
C TRP A 145 -8.26 2.82 -5.50
N LEU A 146 -7.31 2.12 -6.12
CA LEU A 146 -7.10 0.68 -5.97
C LEU A 146 -6.29 0.38 -4.71
N VAL A 147 -5.17 1.07 -4.54
CA VAL A 147 -4.20 0.78 -3.46
C VAL A 147 -4.25 1.80 -2.32
N GLY A 148 -4.92 2.94 -2.47
CA GLY A 148 -4.98 4.01 -1.48
C GLY A 148 -3.91 5.10 -1.67
N PRO A 149 -3.84 6.07 -0.74
CA PRO A 149 -2.89 7.18 -0.80
C PRO A 149 -1.44 6.69 -0.93
N ASN A 150 -0.72 7.29 -1.87
CA ASN A 150 0.63 6.91 -2.21
C ASN A 150 1.42 8.11 -2.76
N GLU A 151 2.74 7.98 -2.76
CA GLU A 151 3.68 9.01 -3.19
C GLU A 151 4.87 8.39 -3.92
N VAL A 152 5.49 9.16 -4.82
CA VAL A 152 6.72 8.73 -5.49
C VAL A 152 7.93 9.10 -4.64
N ARG A 153 8.82 8.13 -4.43
CA ARG A 153 10.11 8.28 -3.75
C ARG A 153 11.25 7.98 -4.70
N GLU A 154 12.42 8.48 -4.32
CA GLU A 154 13.66 8.24 -5.04
C GLU A 154 14.37 7.01 -4.48
N SER A 155 14.95 6.20 -5.36
CA SER A 155 15.91 5.16 -4.99
C SER A 155 17.15 5.22 -5.88
N GLU A 156 18.18 4.50 -5.46
CA GLU A 156 19.37 4.29 -6.26
C GLU A 156 19.28 2.94 -6.98
N LEU A 157 19.26 2.98 -8.32
CA LEU A 157 19.25 1.80 -9.17
C LEU A 157 20.45 1.89 -10.12
N ASN A 158 21.34 0.90 -10.09
CA ASN A 158 22.56 0.86 -10.89
C ASN A 158 23.43 2.12 -10.76
N GLY A 159 23.55 2.67 -9.55
CA GLY A 159 24.33 3.89 -9.28
C GLY A 159 23.69 5.19 -9.74
N GLN A 160 22.43 5.16 -10.20
CA GLN A 160 21.68 6.36 -10.59
C GLN A 160 20.49 6.56 -9.66
N ARG A 161 20.28 7.82 -9.26
CA ARG A 161 19.06 8.23 -8.55
C ARG A 161 17.90 8.34 -9.53
N GLU A 162 16.79 7.68 -9.22
CA GLU A 162 15.59 7.63 -10.04
C GLU A 162 14.34 7.72 -9.17
N ARG A 163 13.27 8.33 -9.70
CA ARG A 163 11.95 8.39 -9.06
C ARG A 163 11.11 7.17 -9.39
N ASN A 164 11.59 6.00 -8.99
CA ASN A 164 11.07 4.70 -9.41
C ASN A 164 10.34 3.92 -8.30
N VAL A 165 10.19 4.49 -7.11
CA VAL A 165 9.50 3.84 -5.98
C VAL A 165 8.15 4.49 -5.77
N VAL A 166 7.08 3.70 -5.77
CA VAL A 166 5.77 4.13 -5.29
C VAL A 166 5.59 3.63 -3.87
N HIS A 167 5.55 4.55 -2.91
CA HIS A 167 5.29 4.23 -1.52
C HIS A 167 3.80 4.42 -1.22
N ILE A 168 3.12 3.33 -0.89
CA ILE A 168 1.72 3.32 -0.49
C ILE A 168 1.67 3.36 1.03
N ASN A 169 1.20 4.47 1.59
CA ASN A 169 1.24 4.72 3.04
C ASN A 169 0.39 3.70 3.80
N LYS A 170 -0.75 3.32 3.23
CA LYS A 170 -1.65 2.31 3.77
C LYS A 170 -2.46 1.68 2.65
N CYS A 171 -2.14 0.44 2.34
CA CYS A 171 -2.72 -0.31 1.24
C CYS A 171 -4.18 -0.63 1.51
N ARG A 172 -5.09 -0.04 0.72
CA ARG A 172 -6.53 -0.23 0.83
C ARG A 172 -6.93 -1.70 0.69
N PHE A 173 -6.32 -2.43 -0.24
CA PHE A 173 -6.63 -3.85 -0.45
C PHE A 173 -6.24 -4.69 0.76
N LEU A 174 -5.06 -4.44 1.33
CA LEU A 174 -4.58 -5.13 2.52
C LEU A 174 -5.38 -4.74 3.77
N GLU A 175 -5.78 -3.47 3.91
CA GLU A 175 -6.63 -3.00 5.01
C GLU A 175 -8.03 -3.66 4.97
N GLU A 176 -8.65 -3.71 3.79
CA GLU A 176 -10.02 -4.22 3.65
C GLU A 176 -10.08 -5.76 3.74
N SER A 177 -9.22 -6.44 2.99
CA SER A 177 -9.10 -7.91 3.05
C SER A 177 -8.59 -8.37 4.42
N ASN A 178 -7.76 -7.52 5.05
CA ASN A 178 -7.01 -7.82 6.25
C ASN A 178 -6.27 -9.16 6.09
N CYS A 179 -5.77 -9.57 4.92
CA CYS A 179 -5.30 -10.95 4.75
C CYS A 179 -3.94 -11.00 4.04
N VAL A 180 -2.93 -11.49 4.75
CA VAL A 180 -1.56 -11.62 4.22
C VAL A 180 -1.54 -12.55 3.00
N GLY A 181 -2.24 -13.69 3.08
CA GLY A 181 -2.37 -14.64 1.97
C GLY A 181 -2.95 -14.02 0.70
N MET A 182 -4.02 -13.21 0.83
CA MET A 182 -4.63 -12.51 -0.32
C MET A 182 -3.69 -11.43 -0.89
N CYS A 183 -3.02 -10.65 -0.04
CA CYS A 183 -2.04 -9.65 -0.50
C CYS A 183 -0.92 -10.30 -1.34
N ILE A 184 -0.40 -11.44 -0.89
CA ILE A 184 0.67 -12.15 -1.56
C ILE A 184 0.19 -12.77 -2.87
N ASN A 185 -0.86 -13.59 -2.81
CA ASN A 185 -1.26 -14.45 -3.92
C ASN A 185 -2.18 -13.78 -4.93
N LEU A 186 -2.91 -12.72 -4.54
CA LEU A 186 -3.83 -12.02 -5.43
C LEU A 186 -3.35 -10.64 -5.85
N CYS A 187 -2.39 -10.05 -5.13
CA CYS A 187 -1.83 -8.74 -5.49
C CYS A 187 -0.36 -8.87 -5.90
N LYS A 188 0.55 -9.16 -4.96
CA LYS A 188 2.00 -9.10 -5.18
C LYS A 188 2.47 -10.00 -6.32
N LEU A 189 2.35 -11.31 -6.19
CA LEU A 189 2.91 -12.26 -7.15
C LEU A 189 2.33 -12.10 -8.57
N PRO A 190 0.99 -12.08 -8.75
CA PRO A 190 0.41 -11.91 -10.08
C PRO A 190 0.68 -10.52 -10.68
N SER A 191 0.67 -9.44 -9.89
CA SER A 191 0.93 -8.09 -10.44
C SER A 191 2.38 -7.93 -10.89
N GLN A 192 3.35 -8.42 -10.10
CA GLN A 192 4.76 -8.41 -10.50
C GLN A 192 4.98 -9.16 -11.82
N LYS A 193 4.37 -10.34 -11.95
CA LYS A 193 4.42 -11.14 -13.18
C LYS A 193 3.76 -10.42 -14.35
N PHE A 194 2.53 -9.93 -14.16
CA PHE A 194 1.78 -9.22 -15.19
C PHE A 194 2.51 -7.96 -15.70
N ILE A 195 3.04 -7.13 -14.79
CA ILE A 195 3.75 -5.90 -15.14
C ILE A 195 5.03 -6.23 -15.91
N LYS A 196 5.82 -7.21 -15.45
CA LYS A 196 7.03 -7.65 -16.16
C LYS A 196 6.70 -8.19 -17.56
N ASP A 197 5.73 -9.10 -17.65
CA ASP A 197 5.42 -9.81 -18.89
C ASP A 197 4.68 -8.91 -19.90
N SER A 198 3.83 -8.00 -19.42
CA SER A 198 2.99 -7.15 -20.29
C SER A 198 3.64 -5.81 -20.61
N LEU A 199 4.26 -5.16 -19.63
CA LEU A 199 4.83 -3.81 -19.78
C LEU A 199 6.34 -3.84 -19.98
N GLY A 200 7.01 -4.97 -19.74
CA GLY A 200 8.45 -5.13 -19.95
C GLY A 200 9.31 -4.47 -18.88
N VAL A 201 8.72 -4.00 -17.78
CA VAL A 201 9.43 -3.38 -16.66
C VAL A 201 9.30 -4.27 -15.42
N PRO A 202 10.38 -4.80 -14.86
CA PRO A 202 10.29 -5.55 -13.61
C PRO A 202 9.86 -4.62 -12.47
N VAL A 203 9.13 -5.16 -11.50
CA VAL A 203 8.75 -4.43 -10.30
C VAL A 203 8.85 -5.37 -9.11
N ASN A 204 9.44 -4.90 -8.02
CA ASN A 204 9.44 -5.59 -6.73
C ASN A 204 8.43 -4.91 -5.80
N MET A 205 7.42 -5.64 -5.35
CA MET A 205 6.40 -5.16 -4.43
C MET A 205 6.74 -5.62 -3.01
N VAL A 206 6.92 -4.70 -2.07
CA VAL A 206 7.37 -4.96 -0.70
C VAL A 206 6.30 -4.51 0.29
N PRO A 207 5.35 -5.40 0.65
CA PRO A 207 4.32 -5.08 1.64
C PRO A 207 4.89 -5.12 3.07
N ASN A 208 4.47 -4.18 3.91
CA ASN A 208 4.66 -4.21 5.35
C ASN A 208 3.32 -4.56 6.02
N PHE A 209 3.23 -5.75 6.62
CA PHE A 209 1.99 -6.24 7.21
C PHE A 209 1.70 -5.66 8.60
N ASP A 210 2.68 -5.01 9.23
CA ASP A 210 2.49 -4.43 10.56
C ASP A 210 1.81 -3.07 10.47
N ASP A 211 2.18 -2.21 9.51
CA ASP A 211 1.52 -0.91 9.28
C ASP A 211 0.55 -0.89 8.08
N MET A 212 0.49 -1.98 7.31
CA MET A 212 -0.27 -2.13 6.06
C MET A 212 0.24 -1.27 4.89
N SER A 213 1.45 -0.71 4.95
CA SER A 213 2.09 -0.01 3.83
C SER A 213 2.60 -1.00 2.76
N CYS A 214 2.94 -0.49 1.58
CA CYS A 214 3.55 -1.29 0.52
C CYS A 214 4.41 -0.41 -0.38
N GLU A 215 5.58 -0.89 -0.80
CA GLU A 215 6.40 -0.23 -1.80
C GLU A 215 6.34 -0.97 -3.13
N MET A 216 6.28 -0.26 -4.24
CA MET A 216 6.45 -0.81 -5.59
C MET A 216 7.70 -0.20 -6.20
N ILE A 217 8.74 -1.00 -6.37
CA ILE A 217 10.06 -0.56 -6.83
C ILE A 217 10.21 -0.96 -8.31
N PHE A 218 9.95 -0.01 -9.21
CA PHE A 218 10.09 -0.24 -10.65
C PHE A 218 11.56 -0.35 -11.05
N GLY A 219 11.88 -1.32 -11.90
CA GLY A 219 13.24 -1.64 -12.32
C GLY A 219 13.95 -2.68 -11.47
N GLN A 220 13.39 -3.07 -10.32
CA GLN A 220 13.94 -4.13 -9.49
C GLN A 220 13.20 -5.44 -9.78
N ASP A 221 13.94 -6.51 -10.09
CA ASP A 221 13.36 -7.84 -10.16
C ASP A 221 12.89 -8.32 -8.77
N PRO A 222 11.73 -9.00 -8.68
CA PRO A 222 11.33 -9.65 -7.45
C PRO A 222 12.41 -10.62 -6.95
N PRO A 223 12.63 -10.71 -5.63
CA PRO A 223 13.51 -11.72 -5.06
C PRO A 223 13.00 -13.13 -5.36
N ALA A 224 13.90 -14.12 -5.25
CA ALA A 224 13.49 -15.51 -5.31
C ALA A 224 12.51 -15.85 -4.17
N THR A 225 11.60 -16.78 -4.41
CA THR A 225 10.54 -17.18 -3.46
C THR A 225 11.10 -17.54 -2.07
N SER A 226 12.26 -18.20 -2.00
CA SER A 226 12.94 -18.58 -0.76
C SER A 226 13.53 -17.41 0.02
N GLU A 227 13.81 -16.30 -0.67
CA GLU A 227 14.46 -15.12 -0.12
C GLU A 227 13.46 -14.03 0.25
N ASP A 228 12.31 -14.00 -0.43
CA ASP A 228 11.27 -13.00 -0.25
C ASP A 228 10.71 -12.99 1.20
N PRO A 229 10.97 -11.92 1.99
CA PRO A 229 10.48 -11.84 3.35
C PRO A 229 8.96 -11.85 3.46
N ALA A 230 8.24 -11.36 2.43
CA ALA A 230 6.79 -11.35 2.43
C ALA A 230 6.23 -12.77 2.44
N LEU A 231 6.91 -13.73 1.79
CA LEU A 231 6.47 -15.12 1.68
C LEU A 231 6.76 -15.96 2.93
N LYS A 232 7.64 -15.49 3.81
CA LYS A 232 8.00 -16.16 5.08
C LYS A 232 6.98 -15.91 6.19
N GLN A 233 6.08 -14.95 6.01
CA GLN A 233 5.07 -14.59 7.01
C GLN A 233 3.89 -15.58 6.99
N PRO A 234 3.26 -15.89 8.13
CA PRO A 234 2.08 -16.75 8.16
C PRO A 234 0.88 -16.13 7.42
N CYS A 235 0.28 -16.87 6.49
CA CYS A 235 -0.75 -16.31 5.61
C CYS A 235 -2.05 -15.94 6.28
N TYR A 236 -2.42 -16.68 7.31
CA TYR A 236 -3.65 -16.46 8.07
C TYR A 236 -3.54 -15.28 9.03
N LYS A 237 -2.36 -14.65 9.16
CA LYS A 237 -2.21 -13.42 9.95
C LYS A 237 -3.18 -12.40 9.35
N LEU A 238 -4.03 -11.85 10.23
CA LEU A 238 -5.08 -10.89 9.94
C LEU A 238 -6.33 -11.42 9.18
N CYS A 239 -6.28 -12.58 8.51
CA CYS A 239 -7.31 -12.96 7.52
C CYS A 239 -8.73 -13.07 8.09
N LYS A 240 -9.67 -12.31 7.49
CA LYS A 240 -11.12 -12.48 7.71
C LYS A 240 -11.66 -13.76 7.06
N ALA A 241 -11.00 -14.22 6.02
CA ALA A 241 -11.29 -15.45 5.29
C ALA A 241 -10.91 -16.70 6.12
N ASN A 242 -11.90 -17.54 6.48
CA ASN A 242 -11.69 -18.73 7.29
C ASN A 242 -10.72 -19.77 6.64
N ARG A 243 -9.95 -20.44 7.51
CA ARG A 243 -8.76 -21.27 7.23
C ARG A 243 -9.01 -22.40 6.22
N ARG A 244 -8.45 -22.31 5.01
CA ARG A 244 -8.29 -23.46 4.09
C ARG A 244 -6.92 -23.59 3.43
N HIS A 245 -6.03 -22.61 3.60
CA HIS A 245 -4.74 -22.57 2.89
C HIS A 245 -3.55 -22.73 3.83
N SER A 246 -2.42 -23.16 3.24
CA SER A 246 -1.14 -23.47 3.89
C SER A 246 -0.68 -22.44 4.93
N THR A 247 0.18 -22.88 5.85
CA THR A 247 0.87 -22.04 6.84
C THR A 247 1.79 -21.01 6.16
N ILE A 248 2.28 -21.29 4.94
CA ILE A 248 3.25 -20.47 4.19
C ILE A 248 2.64 -20.04 2.85
N CYS A 249 2.90 -18.80 2.41
CA CYS A 249 2.12 -18.15 1.35
C CYS A 249 2.58 -18.42 -0.07
N SER A 250 3.69 -19.14 -0.21
CA SER A 250 4.27 -19.53 -1.49
C SER A 250 3.92 -20.95 -1.93
N SER A 251 3.16 -21.70 -1.13
CA SER A 251 2.88 -23.13 -1.33
C SER A 251 1.57 -23.39 -2.05
#